data_AF-A0AAU6CV60-F1
#
_entry.id   AF-A0AAU6CV60-F1
#
_cell.length_a   1.000
_cell.length_b   1.000
_cell.length_c   1.000
_cell.angle_alpha   90.00
_cell.angle_beta   90.00
_cell.angle_gamma   90.00
#
_symmetry.space_group_name_H-M   'P 1'
#
loop_
_entity.id
_entity.type
_entity.pdbx_description
1 polymer ?
#
loop_
_entity_poly.entity_id
_entity_poly.type
_entity_poly.pdbx_seq_one_letter_code
_entity_poly.pdbx_strand_id
1 'polypeptide(L)'
;MRLRQAHAILEAGTALMANGFELHPFDYDNPGLVDYVSDDYLTGYAEFHDPDHPRDHTRTYNIDLKPGPDDDTIEVYLLFGYGADAPCLLYSKARVAPADRDDLEFRGRVGTEIAERVAEEVRKNEQPYRDEYERRTA
;
A
#
# COMPACT_ATOMS: atom_id res chain seq x y z
N MET A 1 -8.79 6.36 -14.72
CA MET A 1 -7.53 6.88 -14.14
C MET A 1 -6.89 7.95 -15.03
N ARG A 2 -6.38 9.05 -14.43
CA ARG A 2 -5.60 10.12 -15.11
C ARG A 2 -4.09 9.81 -15.12
N LEU A 3 -3.35 10.41 -16.06
CA LEU A 3 -1.89 10.21 -16.20
C LEU A 3 -1.11 10.51 -14.91
N ARG A 4 -1.48 11.55 -14.18
CA ARG A 4 -0.82 11.96 -12.94
C ARG A 4 -1.04 10.94 -11.80
N GLN A 5 -2.26 10.42 -11.69
CA GLN A 5 -2.57 9.34 -10.75
C GLN A 5 -1.76 8.09 -11.09
N ALA A 6 -1.74 7.72 -12.38
CA ALA A 6 -0.95 6.58 -12.86
C ALA A 6 0.54 6.74 -12.54
N HIS A 7 1.12 7.91 -12.78
CA HIS A 7 2.51 8.20 -12.44
C HIS A 7 2.76 8.05 -10.94
N ALA A 8 1.93 8.68 -10.10
CA ALA A 8 2.11 8.64 -8.65
C ALA A 8 1.93 7.22 -8.08
N ILE A 9 1.01 6.43 -8.63
CA ILE A 9 0.83 5.00 -8.29
C ILE A 9 2.06 4.19 -8.69
N LEU A 10 2.59 4.38 -9.90
CA LEU A 10 3.81 3.68 -10.34
C LEU A 10 5.04 4.09 -9.52
N GLU A 11 5.15 5.37 -9.16
CA GLU A 11 6.20 5.87 -8.27
C GLU A 11 6.10 5.21 -6.89
N ALA A 12 4.92 5.24 -6.27
CA ALA A 12 4.67 4.60 -4.98
C ALA A 12 4.96 3.10 -5.04
N GLY A 13 4.46 2.42 -6.08
CA GLY A 13 4.65 0.99 -6.26
C GLY A 13 6.13 0.62 -6.40
N THR A 14 6.89 1.40 -7.17
CA THR A 14 8.34 1.19 -7.32
C THR A 14 9.07 1.34 -5.98
N ALA A 15 8.75 2.37 -5.20
CA ALA A 15 9.35 2.59 -3.90
C ALA A 15 8.96 1.50 -2.89
N LEU A 16 7.71 1.03 -2.91
CA LEU A 16 7.23 -0.05 -2.04
C LEU A 16 7.87 -1.40 -2.38
N MET A 17 8.03 -1.72 -3.67
CA MET A 17 8.73 -2.94 -4.10
C MET A 17 10.19 -2.94 -3.65
N ALA A 18 10.87 -1.79 -3.70
CA ALA A 18 12.22 -1.65 -3.14
C ALA A 18 12.29 -1.88 -1.62
N ASN A 19 11.15 -1.79 -0.92
CA ASN A 19 11.00 -2.05 0.51
C ASN A 19 10.36 -3.42 0.82
N GLY A 20 10.30 -4.33 -0.16
CA GLY A 20 9.91 -5.73 0.06
C GLY A 20 8.43 -6.04 -0.16
N PHE A 21 7.63 -5.11 -0.68
CA PHE A 21 6.30 -5.43 -1.16
C PHE A 21 6.36 -6.14 -2.52
N GLU A 22 5.54 -7.16 -2.70
CA GLU A 22 5.21 -7.70 -4.00
C GLU A 22 3.94 -7.03 -4.50
N LEU A 23 4.01 -6.31 -5.62
CA LEU A 23 2.88 -5.59 -6.20
C LEU A 23 2.58 -6.08 -7.61
N HIS A 24 1.30 -6.12 -7.96
CA HIS A 24 0.81 -6.49 -9.27
C HIS A 24 -0.39 -5.62 -9.66
N PRO A 25 -0.66 -5.43 -10.95
CA PRO A 25 -1.93 -4.88 -11.40
C PRO A 25 -3.08 -5.72 -10.87
N PHE A 26 -4.16 -5.07 -10.44
CA PHE A 26 -5.36 -5.80 -10.03
C PHE A 26 -5.94 -6.58 -11.22
N ASP A 27 -6.17 -7.88 -11.02
CA ASP A 27 -6.70 -8.77 -12.07
C ASP A 27 -8.23 -8.78 -12.05
N TYR A 28 -8.84 -8.03 -12.95
CA TYR A 28 -10.30 -7.96 -13.11
C TYR A 28 -10.92 -9.21 -13.70
N ASP A 29 -10.15 -10.03 -14.40
CA ASP A 29 -10.65 -11.22 -15.09
C ASP A 29 -10.79 -12.42 -14.14
N ASN A 30 -10.45 -12.25 -12.86
CA ASN A 30 -10.62 -13.28 -11.85
C ASN A 30 -12.14 -13.57 -11.66
N PRO A 31 -12.60 -14.83 -11.87
CA PRO A 31 -14.02 -15.18 -11.93
C PRO A 31 -14.88 -14.85 -10.69
N GLY A 32 -14.25 -14.46 -9.57
CA GLY A 32 -14.93 -14.04 -8.35
C GLY A 32 -15.13 -12.53 -8.18
N LEU A 33 -14.64 -11.68 -9.09
CA LEU A 33 -14.56 -10.22 -8.93
C LEU A 33 -15.55 -9.42 -9.81
N VAL A 34 -16.63 -10.09 -10.23
CA VAL A 34 -17.57 -9.65 -11.28
C VAL A 34 -18.22 -8.27 -11.06
N ASP A 35 -18.21 -7.73 -9.83
CA ASP A 35 -18.86 -6.47 -9.48
C ASP A 35 -17.90 -5.26 -9.25
N TYR A 36 -16.57 -5.44 -9.38
CA TYR A 36 -15.56 -4.40 -9.06
C TYR A 36 -14.84 -3.81 -10.27
N VAL A 37 -15.55 -3.65 -11.39
CA VAL A 37 -14.98 -3.19 -12.66
C VAL A 37 -15.08 -1.66 -12.77
N SER A 38 -14.09 -0.91 -12.30
CA SER A 38 -13.98 0.50 -12.72
C SER A 38 -12.59 1.13 -12.67
N ASP A 39 -11.67 0.68 -11.81
CA ASP A 39 -10.48 1.47 -11.50
C ASP A 39 -9.18 0.69 -11.65
N ASP A 40 -8.28 1.14 -12.51
CA ASP A 40 -6.93 0.58 -12.69
C ASP A 40 -6.06 0.92 -11.49
N TYR A 41 -5.65 -0.09 -10.73
CA TYR A 41 -4.79 0.08 -9.55
C TYR A 41 -3.75 -1.03 -9.40
N LEU A 42 -2.76 -0.76 -8.54
CA LEU A 42 -1.81 -1.75 -8.07
C LEU A 42 -2.26 -2.28 -6.72
N THR A 43 -2.25 -3.60 -6.56
CA THR A 43 -2.49 -4.29 -5.29
C THR A 43 -1.30 -5.18 -4.98
N GLY A 44 -1.20 -5.65 -3.75
CA GLY A 44 -0.22 -6.67 -3.40
C GLY A 44 -0.02 -6.75 -1.90
N TYR A 45 1.15 -7.25 -1.51
CA TYR A 45 1.38 -7.57 -0.11
C TYR A 45 2.87 -7.61 0.27
N ALA A 46 3.14 -7.59 1.57
CA ALA A 46 4.42 -7.95 2.16
C ALA A 46 4.18 -8.95 3.30
N GLU A 47 5.06 -9.94 3.44
CA GLU A 47 4.99 -10.94 4.50
C GLU A 47 6.20 -10.85 5.42
N PHE A 48 5.94 -10.88 6.72
CA PHE A 48 6.96 -10.96 7.76
C PHE A 48 6.78 -12.27 8.51
N HIS A 49 7.84 -13.05 8.58
CA HIS A 49 7.86 -14.32 9.31
C HIS A 49 8.59 -14.14 10.64
N ASP A 50 8.06 -14.75 11.71
CA ASP A 50 8.88 -14.98 12.91
C ASP A 50 9.97 -16.02 12.56
N PRO A 51 11.27 -15.71 12.76
CA PRO A 51 12.36 -16.66 12.50
C PRO A 51 12.21 -17.99 13.24
N ASP A 52 11.61 -17.98 14.43
CA ASP A 52 11.42 -19.17 15.27
C ASP A 52 10.21 -20.00 14.81
N HIS A 53 9.25 -19.37 14.12
CA HIS A 53 8.00 -19.99 13.67
C HIS A 53 7.60 -19.53 12.26
N PRO A 54 8.37 -19.91 11.22
CA PRO A 54 8.24 -19.32 9.89
C PRO A 54 6.94 -19.64 9.15
N ARG A 55 6.12 -20.59 9.63
CA ARG A 55 4.90 -21.04 8.95
C ARG A 55 3.60 -20.69 9.67
N ASP A 56 3.63 -20.57 10.99
CA ASP A 56 2.41 -20.46 11.81
C ASP A 56 2.14 -19.03 12.29
N HIS A 57 3.10 -18.11 12.09
CA HIS A 57 3.04 -16.72 12.57
C HIS A 57 3.41 -15.71 11.48
N THR A 58 3.02 -15.98 10.23
CA THR A 58 3.18 -15.03 9.13
C THR A 58 2.27 -13.82 9.35
N ARG A 59 2.87 -12.64 9.27
CA ARG A 59 2.21 -11.34 9.37
C ARG A 59 2.17 -10.73 7.98
N THR A 60 0.97 -10.71 7.40
CA THR A 60 0.77 -10.22 6.04
C THR A 60 0.23 -8.80 6.07
N TYR A 61 0.83 -7.94 5.25
CA TYR A 61 0.41 -6.56 5.02
C TYR A 61 -0.11 -6.47 3.59
N ASN A 62 -1.41 -6.34 3.42
CA ASN A 62 -2.02 -6.17 2.11
C ASN A 62 -2.12 -4.69 1.78
N ILE A 63 -1.81 -4.31 0.55
CA ILE A 63 -1.84 -2.92 0.12
C ILE A 63 -2.57 -2.73 -1.21
N ASP A 64 -3.39 -1.69 -1.27
CA ASP A 64 -3.97 -1.20 -2.51
C ASP A 64 -3.54 0.26 -2.76
N LEU A 65 -3.15 0.56 -4.00
CA LEU A 65 -2.79 1.90 -4.50
C LEU A 65 -3.76 2.31 -5.61
N LYS A 66 -4.88 2.92 -5.25
CA LYS A 66 -5.99 3.21 -6.17
C LYS A 66 -5.99 4.66 -6.65
N PRO A 67 -6.48 4.94 -7.86
CA PRO A 67 -6.93 6.29 -8.16
C PRO A 67 -8.05 6.65 -7.18
N GLY A 68 -8.00 7.85 -6.60
CA GLY A 68 -9.10 8.35 -5.81
C GLY A 68 -10.28 8.75 -6.69
N PRO A 69 -11.48 8.92 -6.11
CA PRO A 69 -12.69 9.28 -6.84
C PRO A 69 -12.61 10.68 -7.45
N ASP A 70 -11.73 11.53 -6.91
CA ASP A 70 -11.40 12.83 -7.49
C ASP A 70 -10.21 12.65 -8.44
N ASP A 71 -10.33 13.17 -9.68
CA ASP A 71 -9.37 13.06 -10.79
C ASP A 71 -7.90 13.40 -10.45
N ASP A 72 -7.66 14.07 -9.32
CA ASP A 72 -6.36 14.54 -8.84
C ASP A 72 -5.94 13.92 -7.50
N THR A 73 -6.50 12.79 -7.12
CA THR A 73 -6.14 12.09 -5.87
C THR A 73 -5.77 10.64 -6.09
N ILE A 74 -4.95 10.11 -5.20
CA ILE A 74 -4.70 8.67 -5.07
C ILE A 74 -5.01 8.24 -3.65
N GLU A 75 -5.54 7.03 -3.51
CA GLU A 75 -5.93 6.41 -2.26
C GLU A 75 -5.05 5.20 -1.98
N VAL A 76 -4.69 5.05 -0.71
CA VAL A 76 -3.81 3.98 -0.22
C VAL A 76 -4.52 3.30 0.93
N TYR A 77 -4.61 1.98 0.85
CA TYR A 77 -5.13 1.13 1.90
C TYR A 77 -4.04 0.16 2.32
N LEU A 78 -3.68 0.12 3.59
CA LEU A 78 -2.79 -0.88 4.19
C LEU A 78 -3.58 -1.67 5.23
N LEU A 79 -3.76 -2.95 4.97
CA LEU A 79 -4.50 -3.87 5.84
C LEU A 79 -3.54 -4.89 6.46
N PHE A 80 -3.81 -5.28 7.71
CA PHE A 80 -3.06 -6.32 8.41
C PHE A 80 -3.84 -7.63 8.45
N GLY A 81 -3.26 -8.71 7.93
CA GLY A 81 -3.91 -10.01 7.80
C GLY A 81 -4.84 -10.14 6.58
N TYR A 82 -5.57 -11.25 6.51
CA TYR A 82 -6.46 -11.59 5.39
C TYR A 82 -7.93 -11.47 5.76
N GLY A 83 -8.78 -11.25 4.75
CA GLY A 83 -10.23 -11.30 4.87
C GLY A 83 -10.89 -9.94 5.12
N ALA A 84 -12.22 -9.95 5.16
CA ALA A 84 -13.04 -8.72 5.23
C ALA A 84 -12.88 -7.95 6.55
N ASP A 85 -12.46 -8.62 7.63
CA ASP A 85 -12.29 -8.04 8.96
C ASP A 85 -10.82 -7.64 9.27
N ALA A 86 -9.94 -7.68 8.26
CA ALA A 86 -8.54 -7.28 8.42
C ALA A 86 -8.43 -5.82 8.90
N PRO A 87 -7.75 -5.54 10.02
CA PRO A 87 -7.57 -4.18 10.50
C PRO A 87 -6.91 -3.28 9.46
N CYS A 88 -7.50 -2.11 9.22
CA CYS A 88 -6.90 -1.07 8.40
C CYS A 88 -5.87 -0.29 9.23
N LEU A 89 -4.60 -0.48 8.92
CA LEU A 89 -3.48 0.22 9.56
C LEU A 89 -3.31 1.63 8.98
N LEU A 90 -3.54 1.79 7.68
CA LEU A 90 -3.44 3.07 7.01
C LEU A 90 -4.52 3.19 5.94
N TYR A 91 -5.33 4.24 6.06
CA TYR A 91 -6.08 4.78 4.94
C TYR A 91 -5.58 6.20 4.68
N SER A 92 -5.06 6.45 3.48
CA SER A 92 -4.54 7.77 3.10
C SER A 92 -5.07 8.19 1.75
N LYS A 93 -5.46 9.46 1.64
CA LYS A 93 -5.80 10.12 0.38
C LYS A 93 -4.83 11.25 0.13
N ALA A 94 -4.10 11.19 -0.97
CA ALA A 94 -3.07 12.17 -1.33
C ALA A 94 -3.41 12.87 -2.65
N ARG A 95 -3.26 14.21 -2.68
CA ARG A 95 -3.42 14.98 -3.90
C ARG A 95 -2.16 14.90 -4.78
N VAL A 96 -2.33 14.63 -6.07
CA VAL A 96 -1.26 14.65 -7.08
C VAL A 96 -1.11 16.01 -7.78
N ALA A 97 -2.05 16.92 -7.55
CA ALA A 97 -2.01 18.31 -7.99
C ALA A 97 -2.10 19.27 -6.77
N PRO A 98 -1.48 20.46 -6.82
CA PRO A 98 -1.62 21.48 -5.79
C PRO A 98 -3.09 21.87 -5.59
N ALA A 99 -3.51 22.14 -4.34
CA ALA A 99 -4.90 22.51 -4.05
C ALA A 99 -5.28 23.93 -4.56
N ASP A 100 -4.27 24.76 -4.85
CA ASP A 100 -4.42 26.20 -5.05
C ASP A 100 -4.18 26.63 -6.52
N ARG A 101 -3.91 25.68 -7.42
CA ARG A 101 -3.70 25.93 -8.84
C ARG A 101 -4.74 25.14 -9.62
N ASP A 102 -5.74 25.85 -10.15
CA ASP A 102 -6.81 25.26 -10.96
C ASP A 102 -6.26 24.51 -12.19
N ASP A 103 -5.01 24.74 -12.62
CA ASP A 103 -4.50 24.18 -13.87
C ASP A 103 -3.02 23.74 -13.80
N LEU A 104 -2.80 22.51 -14.27
CA LEU A 104 -1.62 22.01 -15.02
C LEU A 104 -0.35 21.46 -14.32
N GLU A 105 0.02 21.83 -13.09
CA GLU A 105 1.29 21.33 -12.53
C GLU A 105 1.15 20.04 -11.71
N PHE A 106 1.89 19.00 -12.13
CA PHE A 106 2.01 17.73 -11.40
C PHE A 106 2.94 17.89 -10.19
N ARG A 107 2.47 17.48 -9.01
CA ARG A 107 3.32 17.32 -7.83
C ARG A 107 4.00 15.95 -7.91
N GLY A 108 5.21 15.89 -8.45
CA GLY A 108 6.06 14.71 -8.32
C GLY A 108 6.39 14.40 -6.86
N ARG A 109 6.90 13.19 -6.57
CA ARG A 109 7.24 12.71 -5.22
C ARG A 109 6.08 12.31 -4.32
N VAL A 110 4.84 12.51 -4.76
CA VAL A 110 3.67 12.07 -3.99
C VAL A 110 3.69 10.55 -3.79
N GLY A 111 4.14 9.78 -4.79
CA GLY A 111 4.27 8.34 -4.64
C GLY A 111 5.35 7.94 -3.63
N THR A 112 6.48 8.65 -3.63
CA THR A 112 7.56 8.45 -2.65
C THR A 112 7.09 8.77 -1.22
N GLU A 113 6.40 9.91 -1.02
CA GLU A 113 5.85 10.29 0.29
C GLU A 113 4.84 9.25 0.83
N ILE A 114 4.06 8.63 -0.06
CA ILE A 114 3.15 7.54 0.30
C ILE A 114 3.92 6.31 0.76
N ALA A 115 4.94 5.89 -0.01
CA ALA A 115 5.74 4.72 0.32
C ALA A 115 6.44 4.88 1.67
N GLU A 116 6.93 6.09 1.98
CA GLU A 116 7.51 6.41 3.29
C GLU A 116 6.51 6.25 4.43
N ARG A 117 5.27 6.73 4.27
CA ARG A 117 4.20 6.57 5.28
C ARG A 117 3.83 5.11 5.50
N VAL A 118 3.69 4.35 4.41
CA VAL A 118 3.42 2.90 4.50
C VAL A 118 4.56 2.20 5.25
N ALA A 119 5.82 2.48 4.90
CA ALA A 119 6.96 1.89 5.57
C ALA A 119 7.05 2.27 7.06
N GLU A 120 6.67 3.49 7.42
CA GLU A 120 6.59 3.92 8.81
C GLU A 120 5.52 3.17 9.60
N GLU A 121 4.32 3.01 9.04
CA GLU A 121 3.24 2.26 9.71
C GLU A 121 3.56 0.77 9.84
N VAL A 122 4.15 0.15 8.81
CA VAL A 122 4.65 -1.23 8.91
C VAL A 122 5.70 -1.34 10.02
N ARG A 123 6.66 -0.41 10.08
CA ARG A 123 7.72 -0.40 11.11
C ARG A 123 7.14 -0.27 12.53
N LYS A 124 6.19 0.64 12.73
CA LYS A 124 5.50 0.80 14.03
C LYS A 124 4.79 -0.48 14.43
N ASN A 125 4.08 -1.12 13.50
CA ASN A 125 3.33 -2.35 13.77
C ASN A 125 4.23 -3.56 14.00
N GLU A 126 5.40 -3.64 13.33
CA GLU A 126 6.36 -4.74 13.51
C GLU A 126 7.25 -4.58 14.77
N GLN A 127 7.37 -3.39 15.34
CA GLN A 127 8.27 -3.12 16.48
C GLN A 127 8.02 -4.06 17.69
N PRO A 128 6.77 -4.31 18.15
CA PRO A 128 6.53 -5.20 19.28
C PRO A 128 7.02 -6.64 19.04
N TYR A 129 6.90 -7.15 17.81
CA TYR A 129 7.36 -8.50 17.45
C TYR A 129 8.90 -8.58 17.44
N ARG A 130 9.55 -7.53 16.95
CA ARG A 130 11.01 -7.40 17.01
C ARG A 130 11.50 -7.37 18.46
N ASP A 131 10.90 -6.54 19.30
CA ASP A 131 11.26 -6.41 20.73
C ASP A 131 11.07 -7.74 21.48
N GLU A 132 10.02 -8.49 21.15
CA GLU A 132 9.78 -9.81 21.72
C GLU A 132 10.87 -10.80 21.31
N TYR A 133 11.19 -10.88 20.01
CA TYR A 133 12.25 -11.75 19.49
C TYR A 133 13.61 -11.44 20.13
N GLU A 134 13.98 -10.16 20.24
CA GLU A 134 15.23 -9.72 20.89
C GLU A 134 15.26 -10.15 22.37
N ARG A 135 14.13 -10.05 23.09
CA ARG A 135 14.04 -10.50 24.49
C ARG A 135 14.21 -12.01 24.64
N ARG A 136 13.74 -12.82 23.68
CA ARG A 136 13.89 -14.29 23.71
C ARG A 136 15.32 -14.73 23.40
N THR A 137 16.09 -13.92 22.67
CA THR A 137 17.41 -14.27 22.13
C THR A 137 18.60 -13.61 22.83
N ALA A 138 18.35 -12.63 23.72
CA ALA A 138 19.35 -11.97 24.57
C ALA A 138 19.70 -12.77 25.83
#